data_AF-A0A496X5N5-F1
#
_entry.id   AF-A0A496X5N5-F1
#
_cell.length_a   1.000
_cell.length_b   1.000
_cell.length_c   1.000
_cell.angle_alpha   90.00
_cell.angle_beta   90.00
_cell.angle_gamma   90.00
#
_symmetry.space_group_name_H-M   'P 1'
#
loop_
_entity.id
_entity.type
_entity.pdbx_description
1 polymer ?
#
loop_
_entity_poly.entity_id
_entity_poly.type
_entity_poly.pdbx_seq_one_letter_code
_entity_poly.pdbx_strand_id
1 'polypeptide(L)'
;IFDEIPADALQTVPLKIDWTFWCNRCATMASMRTCPHGGDDRVLVSGTKLRKALSEGGEVEDNFSRPEVLEILRAYYAGLSDEDNVEVTLSGHSAT
;
A
#
# COMPACT_ATOMS: atom_id res chain seq x y z
N ILE A 1 8.85 18.46 -12.06
CA ILE A 1 8.96 17.68 -13.33
C ILE A 1 7.75 17.89 -14.24
N PHE A 2 6.59 17.25 -14.05
CA PHE A 2 5.47 17.36 -15.01
C PHE A 2 4.83 18.75 -15.11
N ASP A 3 5.08 19.64 -14.14
CA ASP A 3 4.67 21.05 -14.18
C ASP A 3 5.65 21.96 -14.93
N GLU A 4 6.85 21.46 -15.23
CA GLU A 4 7.93 22.22 -15.88
C GLU A 4 8.09 21.84 -17.37
N ILE A 5 7.44 20.77 -17.80
CA ILE A 5 7.44 20.31 -19.19
C ILE A 5 6.40 21.11 -19.99
N PRO A 6 6.72 21.63 -21.20
CA PRO A 6 5.76 22.32 -22.04
C PRO A 6 4.50 21.48 -22.32
N ALA A 7 3.34 22.13 -22.37
CA ALA A 7 2.03 21.46 -22.39
C ALA A 7 1.80 20.52 -23.59
N ASP A 8 2.52 20.75 -24.69
CA ASP A 8 2.44 20.01 -25.95
C ASP A 8 3.65 19.08 -26.20
N ALA A 9 4.61 19.03 -25.26
CA ALA A 9 5.83 18.23 -25.43
C ALA A 9 5.60 16.73 -25.20
N LEU A 10 4.49 16.33 -24.57
CA LEU A 10 4.16 14.94 -24.29
C LEU A 10 2.95 14.49 -25.10
N GLN A 11 3.05 13.32 -25.73
CA GLN A 11 1.90 12.67 -26.38
C GLN A 11 0.86 12.17 -25.38
N THR A 12 1.28 11.88 -24.14
CA THR A 12 0.43 11.37 -23.06
C THR A 12 0.30 12.41 -21.95
N VAL A 13 -0.88 12.48 -21.34
CA VAL A 13 -1.16 13.42 -20.25
C VAL A 13 -1.00 12.71 -18.90
N PRO A 14 -0.21 13.26 -17.96
CA PRO A 14 -0.01 12.64 -16.66
C PRO A 14 -1.27 12.75 -15.78
N LEU A 15 -1.69 11.63 -15.21
CA LEU A 15 -2.68 11.60 -14.13
C LEU A 15 -1.97 11.71 -12.78
N LYS A 16 -2.04 12.88 -12.15
CA LYS A 16 -1.38 13.15 -10.86
C LYS A 16 -2.26 12.64 -9.71
N ILE A 17 -1.95 11.43 -9.24
CA ILE A 17 -2.63 10.78 -8.12
C ILE A 17 -1.87 11.11 -6.83
N ASP A 18 -2.63 11.57 -5.83
CA ASP A 18 -2.11 11.86 -4.48
C ASP A 18 -2.09 10.58 -3.62
N TRP A 19 -1.62 10.66 -2.38
CA TRP A 19 -1.59 9.54 -1.47
C TRP A 19 -2.99 8.92 -1.31
N THR A 20 -3.08 7.62 -1.59
CA THR A 20 -4.27 6.79 -1.37
C THR A 20 -4.20 5.99 -0.08
N PHE A 21 -5.36 5.78 0.54
CA PHE A 21 -5.52 5.08 1.81
C PHE A 21 -6.85 4.33 1.83
N TRP A 22 -6.97 3.32 2.68
CA TRP A 22 -8.27 2.74 2.99
C TRP A 22 -9.01 3.65 3.96
N CYS A 23 -10.31 3.91 3.73
CA CYS A 23 -11.14 4.63 4.68
C CYS A 23 -12.22 3.72 5.26
N ASN A 24 -12.21 3.54 6.59
CA ASN A 24 -13.15 2.67 7.29
C ASN A 24 -14.60 3.17 7.16
N ARG A 25 -14.82 4.48 7.14
CA ARG A 25 -16.16 5.06 6.96
C ARG A 25 -16.67 5.01 5.54
N CYS A 26 -15.79 5.10 4.55
CA CYS A 26 -16.17 4.94 3.15
C CYS A 26 -16.22 3.47 2.72
N ALA A 27 -15.62 2.57 3.51
CA ALA A 27 -15.41 1.16 3.21
C ALA A 27 -14.77 0.95 1.82
N THR A 28 -13.79 1.80 1.47
CA THR A 28 -13.15 1.77 0.16
C THR A 28 -11.79 2.46 0.18
N MET A 29 -11.00 2.22 -0.87
CA MET A 29 -9.80 2.98 -1.16
C MET A 29 -10.17 4.40 -1.58
N ALA A 30 -9.51 5.38 -0.97
CA ALA A 30 -9.76 6.79 -1.19
C ALA A 30 -8.46 7.59 -1.23
N SER A 31 -8.58 8.88 -1.49
CA SER A 31 -7.48 9.86 -1.47
C SER A 31 -7.91 11.09 -0.69
N MET A 32 -6.96 12.00 -0.45
CA MET A 32 -7.24 13.32 0.12
C MET A 32 -8.29 14.13 -0.66
N ARG A 33 -8.47 13.84 -1.97
CA ARG A 33 -9.43 14.53 -2.83
C ARG A 33 -10.81 13.90 -2.79
N THR A 34 -10.91 12.61 -2.50
CA THR A 34 -12.13 11.82 -2.65
C THR A 34 -12.75 11.42 -1.31
N CYS A 35 -12.06 11.63 -0.19
CA CYS A 35 -12.58 11.35 1.15
C CYS A 35 -12.34 12.52 2.11
N PRO A 36 -13.39 13.05 2.78
CA PRO A 36 -13.27 14.14 3.73
C PRO A 36 -12.95 13.69 5.18
N HIS A 37 -12.96 12.38 5.47
CA HIS A 37 -12.76 11.87 6.84
C HIS A 37 -11.33 12.08 7.34
N GLY A 38 -11.13 12.19 8.65
CA GLY A 38 -9.83 12.45 9.29
C GLY A 38 -8.95 11.20 9.46
N GLY A 39 -7.79 11.37 10.10
CA GLY A 39 -6.79 10.29 10.29
C GLY A 39 -7.33 9.04 10.99
N ASP A 40 -8.24 9.20 11.94
CA ASP A 40 -8.82 8.09 12.72
C ASP A 40 -9.59 7.08 11.85
N ASP A 41 -10.14 7.54 10.73
CA ASP A 41 -10.89 6.71 9.79
C ASP A 41 -10.01 6.20 8.64
N ARG A 42 -8.72 6.53 8.61
CA ARG A 42 -7.81 6.25 7.50
C ARG A 42 -6.77 5.22 7.90
N VAL A 43 -6.68 4.15 7.13
CA VAL A 43 -5.64 3.14 7.25
C VAL A 43 -4.66 3.33 6.10
N LEU A 44 -3.41 3.65 6.45
CA LEU A 44 -2.32 3.75 5.47
C LEU A 44 -1.85 2.34 5.10
N VAL A 45 -2.01 2.01 3.81
CA VAL A 45 -1.63 0.71 3.26
C VAL A 45 -0.12 0.66 3.07
N SER A 46 0.59 0.21 4.12
CA SER A 46 2.05 0.20 4.17
C SER A 46 2.64 -1.12 3.66
N GLY A 47 3.33 -1.07 2.52
CA GLY A 47 4.00 -2.25 1.97
C GLY A 47 5.06 -2.84 2.92
N THR A 48 5.72 -2.03 3.75
CA THR A 48 6.68 -2.52 4.75
C THR A 48 5.98 -3.29 5.87
N LYS A 49 4.83 -2.80 6.37
CA LYS A 49 4.02 -3.55 7.34
C LYS A 49 3.52 -4.86 6.74
N LEU A 50 3.05 -4.84 5.48
CA LEU A 50 2.61 -6.05 4.79
C LEU A 50 3.72 -7.08 4.66
N ARG A 51 4.89 -6.69 4.13
CA ARG A 51 6.01 -7.63 3.96
C ARG A 51 6.46 -8.22 5.29
N LYS A 52 6.51 -7.41 6.35
CA LYS A 52 6.83 -7.88 7.70
C LYS A 52 5.81 -8.91 8.20
N ALA A 53 4.52 -8.60 8.09
CA ALA A 53 3.46 -9.52 8.48
C ALA A 53 3.55 -10.84 7.71
N LEU A 54 3.79 -10.79 6.39
CA LEU A 54 3.93 -12.00 5.57
C LEU A 54 5.21 -12.80 5.90
N SER A 55 6.36 -12.14 6.11
CA SER A 55 7.62 -12.81 6.47
C SER A 55 7.59 -13.46 7.86
N GLU A 56 6.80 -12.91 8.78
CA GLU A 56 6.66 -13.39 10.16
C GLU A 56 5.44 -14.32 10.34
N GLY A 57 4.70 -14.62 9.27
CA GLY A 57 3.49 -15.46 9.32
C GLY A 57 2.30 -14.80 10.05
N GLY A 58 2.34 -13.49 10.24
CA GLY A 58 1.30 -12.71 10.92
C GLY A 58 0.00 -12.54 10.12
N GLU A 59 -1.03 -12.05 10.81
CA GLU A 59 -2.30 -11.69 10.17
C GLU A 59 -2.18 -10.35 9.41
N VAL A 60 -2.93 -10.25 8.32
CA VAL A 60 -3.02 -9.05 7.49
C VAL A 60 -4.50 -8.69 7.48
N GLU A 61 -4.83 -7.44 7.79
CA GLU A 61 -6.22 -6.97 7.79
C GLU A 61 -6.89 -7.16 6.42
N ASP A 62 -8.16 -7.56 6.44
CA ASP A 62 -8.96 -7.83 5.22
C ASP A 62 -9.13 -6.59 4.32
N ASN A 63 -8.96 -5.39 4.87
CA ASN A 63 -9.03 -4.11 4.16
C ASN A 63 -7.72 -3.77 3.42
N PHE A 64 -6.64 -4.55 3.61
CA PHE A 64 -5.33 -4.27 3.03
C PHE A 64 -5.22 -4.79 1.60
N SER A 65 -5.74 -5.99 1.35
CA SER A 65 -5.72 -6.63 0.05
C SER A 65 -6.85 -7.64 -0.04
N ARG A 66 -7.23 -8.01 -1.26
CA ARG A 66 -8.25 -9.02 -1.48
C ARG A 66 -7.79 -10.38 -0.95
N PRO A 67 -8.68 -11.21 -0.38
CA PRO A 67 -8.30 -12.48 0.23
C PRO A 67 -7.56 -13.42 -0.72
N GLU A 68 -7.98 -13.52 -1.98
CA GLU A 68 -7.34 -14.43 -2.94
C GLU A 68 -5.92 -13.98 -3.33
N VAL A 69 -5.62 -12.68 -3.22
CA VAL A 69 -4.26 -12.16 -3.42
C VAL A 69 -3.40 -12.48 -2.20
N LEU A 70 -3.94 -12.33 -0.99
CA LEU A 70 -3.22 -12.65 0.24
C LEU A 70 -2.87 -14.12 0.33
N GLU A 71 -3.75 -15.02 -0.11
CA GLU A 71 -3.47 -16.45 -0.16
C GLU A 71 -2.23 -16.76 -1.02
N ILE A 72 -2.15 -16.18 -2.22
CA ILE A 72 -0.99 -16.34 -3.12
C ILE A 72 0.28 -15.80 -2.47
N LEU A 73 0.21 -14.60 -1.86
CA LEU A 73 1.36 -14.00 -1.20
C LEU A 73 1.83 -14.81 0.00
N ARG A 74 0.91 -15.30 0.84
CA ARG A 74 1.24 -16.16 1.98
C ARG A 74 1.91 -17.46 1.52
N ALA A 75 1.39 -18.09 0.45
CA ALA A 75 1.99 -19.30 -0.10
C ALA A 75 3.43 -19.06 -0.60
N TYR A 76 3.67 -17.92 -1.26
CA TYR A 76 5.02 -17.52 -1.67
C TYR A 76 5.95 -17.37 -0.47
N TYR A 77 5.56 -16.58 0.54
CA TYR A 77 6.41 -16.32 1.72
C TYR A 77 6.67 -17.58 2.55
N ALA A 78 5.69 -18.47 2.68
CA ALA A 78 5.84 -19.75 3.36
C ALA A 78 6.80 -20.73 2.65
N GLY A 79 7.04 -20.52 1.35
CA GLY A 79 7.97 -21.33 0.55
C GLY A 79 9.40 -20.78 0.48
N LEU A 80 9.67 -19.62 1.08
CA LEU A 80 11.02 -19.03 1.10
C LEU A 80 11.94 -19.81 2.04
N SER A 81 13.20 -19.95 1.63
CA SER A 81 14.25 -20.42 2.54
C SER A 81 14.59 -19.33 3.57
N ASP A 82 15.22 -19.71 4.69
CA ASP A 82 15.71 -18.74 5.67
C ASP A 82 16.74 -17.77 5.07
N GLU A 83 17.49 -18.20 4.04
CA GLU A 83 18.46 -17.37 3.33
C GLU A 83 17.78 -16.31 2.45
N ASP A 84 16.60 -16.64 1.88
CA ASP A 84 15.83 -15.74 1.02
C ASP A 84 14.84 -14.86 1.80
N ASN A 85 14.49 -15.24 3.05
CA ASN A 85 13.56 -14.50 3.89
C ASN A 85 14.26 -13.34 4.62
N VAL A 86 14.42 -12.24 3.90
CA VAL A 86 15.08 -11.03 4.42
C VAL A 86 14.30 -10.41 5.58
N GLU A 87 15.01 -10.09 6.67
CA GLU A 87 14.45 -9.38 7.81
C GLU A 87 13.87 -8.02 7.40
N VAL A 88 12.59 -7.80 7.71
CA VAL A 88 11.89 -6.56 7.40
C VAL A 88 11.84 -5.65 8.64
N THR A 89 12.58 -4.55 8.57
CA THR A 89 12.56 -3.51 9.60
C THR A 89 11.48 -2.47 9.31
N LEU A 90 10.69 -2.11 10.34
CA LEU A 90 9.72 -1.02 10.24
C LEU A 90 10.47 0.31 10.31
N SER A 91 10.71 0.90 9.14
CA SER A 91 11.29 2.24 9.01
C SER A 91 10.49 3.07 8.00
N GLY A 92 10.32 4.36 8.29
CA GLY A 92 9.63 5.32 7.41
C GLY A 92 8.25 5.77 7.91
N HIS A 93 7.79 6.90 7.37
CA HIS A 93 6.55 7.59 7.78
C HIS A 93 5.25 6.77 7.61
N SER A 94 5.25 5.78 6.70
CA SER A 94 4.12 4.89 6.48
C SER A 94 4.21 3.60 7.31
N ALA A 95 5.32 3.36 8.03
CA ALA A 95 5.55 2.13 8.78
C ALA A 95 5.13 2.22 10.26
N THR A 96 4.82 3.42 10.76
CA THR A 96 4.22 3.69 12.08
C THR A 96 2.73 3.92 11.95
#